data_AF-A0A2X1ZZ87-F1
#
_entry.id   AF-A0A2X1ZZ87-F1
#
_cell.length_a   1.000
_cell.length_b   1.000
_cell.length_c   1.000
_cell.angle_alpha   90.00
_cell.angle_beta   90.00
_cell.angle_gamma   90.00
#
_symmetry.space_group_name_H-M   'P 1'
#
loop_
_entity.id
_entity.type
_entity.pdbx_description
1 polymer ?
#
loop_
_entity_poly.entity_id
_entity_poly.type
_entity_poly.pdbx_seq_one_letter_code
_entity_poly.pdbx_strand_id
1 'polypeptide(L)'
;MKLVIAEKPSVAASIAKVIGAKNRNNGYYEGNGYIVSWCVGHLVQMANPDVYDERYKKWRIEDLPIIPKEYKYEVTKTTKKQFNILKRLMNSNEVDTIINACDAGREGEAIFRLVYMMANCKKKMKRLWISSMEDSSIKEGFSNLKDGSNYDNLFDSAKARAIADWLVGMNISRLYSCLYNENYSVGRVQTPTLSMIVNRDDEINSFKKEKYYTVEISMNGFTLSTDRIDDKIVAEQLKNLIGEKIEITDVIKKEKITKPNLPFDLTTLQRECNKYFGYSAKQTLDYAQSLYEKKYITYPRTDSRYLTVDMIESTVNNIIGKNDFDTERIKVVFNSEKVTDHHAIIPTISSLNKDISNLPESEAKVYRLITNKLYASFGYPLVENTTKIVAEFDGFEFINTYKIIAEEGFTKYLEEYKSKKKEDIQLPDVKIGDFLYIENKDIKEKYTNPPKHFTEDTLLKAMEIAGNDELVKDVEVERKGLGTPATRAGIIENLIYKGYIKREKKNLISTRKGLNLVTIVIDEFKSPKTTAKWEMRLSDIAKGKEYKENFLKEIEEEIENTIGKYYK
;
A
#
# COMPACT_ATOMS: atom_id res chain seq x y z
N MET A 1 11.17 29.72 -26.28
CA MET A 1 10.39 28.47 -26.30
C MET A 1 10.29 27.92 -24.89
N LYS A 2 9.20 27.22 -24.57
CA LYS A 2 9.01 26.62 -23.24
C LYS A 2 9.42 25.14 -23.26
N LEU A 3 10.31 24.72 -22.36
CA LEU A 3 10.67 23.32 -22.19
C LEU A 3 9.85 22.68 -21.07
N VAL A 4 9.00 21.73 -21.40
CA VAL A 4 8.23 20.92 -20.46
C VAL A 4 8.96 19.61 -20.20
N ILE A 5 9.11 19.22 -18.93
CA ILE A 5 9.78 17.98 -18.55
C ILE A 5 8.81 17.15 -17.71
N ALA A 6 8.39 16.02 -18.26
CA ALA A 6 7.55 15.04 -17.57
C ALA A 6 8.39 13.97 -16.86
N GLU A 7 7.76 13.17 -15.99
CA GLU A 7 8.45 12.09 -15.27
C GLU A 7 8.81 10.89 -16.17
N LYS A 8 7.97 10.64 -17.20
CA LYS A 8 8.02 9.45 -18.04
C LYS A 8 7.57 9.73 -19.49
N PRO A 9 8.01 8.91 -20.48
CA PRO A 9 7.70 9.14 -21.89
C PRO A 9 6.20 9.19 -22.21
N SER A 10 5.38 8.37 -21.53
CA SER A 10 3.93 8.32 -21.76
C SER A 10 3.24 9.63 -21.38
N VAL A 11 3.61 10.22 -20.23
CA VAL A 11 3.08 11.51 -19.78
C VAL A 11 3.50 12.63 -20.73
N ALA A 12 4.77 12.65 -21.15
CA ALA A 12 5.23 13.61 -22.14
C ALA A 12 4.46 13.51 -23.47
N ALA A 13 4.14 12.30 -23.93
CA ALA A 13 3.36 12.10 -25.15
C ALA A 13 1.93 12.66 -25.03
N SER A 14 1.24 12.42 -23.89
CA SER A 14 -0.08 12.98 -23.63
C SER A 14 -0.06 14.51 -23.60
N ILE A 15 0.89 15.09 -22.88
CA ILE A 15 1.07 16.55 -22.80
C ILE A 15 1.36 17.14 -24.19
N ALA A 16 2.31 16.55 -24.92
CA ALA A 16 2.73 17.00 -26.25
C ALA A 16 1.56 17.02 -27.25
N LYS A 17 0.68 16.01 -27.21
CA LYS A 17 -0.54 15.95 -28.02
C LYS A 17 -1.45 17.15 -27.75
N VAL A 18 -1.72 17.44 -26.47
CA VAL A 18 -2.67 18.48 -26.06
C VAL A 18 -2.14 19.88 -26.38
N ILE A 19 -0.86 20.14 -26.13
CA ILE A 19 -0.27 21.47 -26.35
C ILE A 19 0.25 21.68 -27.77
N GLY A 20 0.13 20.69 -28.65
CA GLY A 20 0.48 20.82 -30.07
C GLY A 20 1.97 20.64 -30.41
N ALA A 21 2.76 20.03 -29.53
CA ALA A 21 4.15 19.65 -29.81
C ALA A 21 4.20 18.34 -30.61
N LYS A 22 3.92 18.41 -31.92
CA LYS A 22 3.66 17.22 -32.77
C LYS A 22 4.92 16.57 -33.36
N ASN A 23 6.03 17.30 -33.46
CA ASN A 23 7.25 16.80 -34.11
C ASN A 23 8.05 15.94 -33.13
N ARG A 24 8.16 14.64 -33.42
CA ARG A 24 8.91 13.71 -32.56
C ARG A 24 10.40 13.72 -32.90
N ASN A 25 11.22 13.93 -31.89
CA ASN A 25 12.68 13.86 -31.96
C ASN A 25 13.22 12.77 -31.02
N ASN A 26 14.55 12.58 -31.03
CA ASN A 26 15.21 11.64 -30.13
C ASN A 26 15.21 12.17 -28.69
N GLY A 27 14.25 11.68 -27.89
CA GLY A 27 14.12 12.00 -26.46
C GLY A 27 13.28 13.23 -26.12
N TYR A 28 12.55 13.79 -27.10
CA TYR A 28 11.60 14.90 -26.89
C TYR A 28 10.63 15.06 -28.07
N TYR A 29 9.57 15.84 -27.86
CA TYR A 29 8.66 16.35 -28.87
C TYR A 29 8.83 17.87 -29.00
N GLU A 30 8.48 18.43 -30.15
CA GLU A 30 8.60 19.85 -30.43
C GLU A 30 7.43 20.37 -31.28
N GLY A 31 7.01 21.60 -31.05
CA GLY A 31 5.98 22.27 -31.86
C GLY A 31 5.15 23.24 -31.04
N ASN A 32 4.44 24.14 -31.72
CA ASN A 32 3.58 25.16 -31.10
C ASN A 32 4.30 26.02 -30.02
N GLY A 33 5.60 26.26 -30.18
CA GLY A 33 6.42 27.01 -29.21
C GLY A 33 6.87 26.22 -27.96
N TYR A 34 6.60 24.92 -27.92
CA TYR A 34 6.97 24.01 -26.83
C TYR A 34 7.99 22.96 -27.26
N ILE A 35 8.84 22.58 -26.32
CA ILE A 35 9.63 21.35 -26.33
C ILE A 35 9.11 20.50 -25.18
N VAL A 36 8.72 19.25 -25.41
CA VAL A 36 8.23 18.34 -24.36
C VAL A 36 9.15 17.14 -24.26
N SER A 37 9.89 17.04 -23.17
CA SER A 37 10.82 15.95 -22.89
C SER A 37 10.43 15.23 -21.59
N TRP A 38 11.20 14.23 -21.20
CA TRP A 38 10.86 13.38 -20.06
C TRP A 38 12.10 12.86 -19.32
N CYS A 39 11.90 12.53 -18.06
CA CYS A 39 12.74 11.63 -17.29
C CYS A 39 12.34 10.17 -17.56
N VAL A 40 13.02 9.23 -16.90
CA VAL A 40 12.66 7.80 -16.88
C VAL A 40 12.69 7.34 -15.42
N GLY A 41 11.92 8.04 -14.58
CA GLY A 41 12.15 8.05 -13.14
C GLY A 41 13.42 8.84 -12.79
N HIS A 42 14.13 8.45 -11.73
CA HIS A 42 15.36 9.11 -11.30
C HIS A 42 16.50 8.95 -12.32
N LEU A 43 16.97 10.07 -12.85
CA LEU A 43 18.21 10.13 -13.65
C LEU A 43 19.46 10.40 -12.81
N VAL A 44 19.24 10.93 -11.61
CA VAL A 44 20.27 11.40 -10.68
C VAL A 44 20.04 10.69 -9.35
N GLN A 45 21.12 10.22 -8.74
CA GLN A 45 21.10 9.58 -7.43
C GLN A 45 22.13 10.24 -6.50
N MET A 46 22.00 10.03 -5.20
CA MET A 46 23.05 10.42 -4.25
C MET A 46 24.30 9.57 -4.48
N ALA A 47 25.46 10.20 -4.41
CA ALA A 47 26.74 9.52 -4.58
C ALA A 47 27.00 8.54 -3.43
N ASN A 48 27.72 7.46 -3.71
CA ASN A 48 28.20 6.54 -2.68
C ASN A 48 29.34 7.17 -1.86
N PRO A 49 29.61 6.67 -0.63
CA PRO A 49 30.66 7.20 0.22
C PRO A 49 32.05 7.33 -0.45
N ASP A 50 32.43 6.43 -1.34
CA ASP A 50 33.73 6.47 -2.04
C ASP A 50 33.94 7.69 -2.95
N VAL A 51 32.87 8.40 -3.33
CA VAL A 51 32.95 9.67 -4.08
C VAL A 51 33.32 10.86 -3.17
N TYR A 52 33.14 10.72 -1.86
CA TYR A 52 33.53 11.72 -0.88
C TYR A 52 34.99 11.55 -0.48
N ASP A 53 35.42 10.31 -0.27
CA ASP A 53 36.80 9.94 0.07
C ASP A 53 37.04 8.47 -0.35
N GLU A 54 38.16 8.21 -1.04
CA GLU A 54 38.52 6.88 -1.52
C GLU A 54 38.63 5.84 -0.38
N ARG A 55 38.97 6.28 0.84
CA ARG A 55 39.07 5.39 2.02
C ARG A 55 37.75 4.67 2.31
N TYR A 56 36.61 5.32 2.04
CA TYR A 56 35.27 4.77 2.28
C TYR A 56 34.88 3.63 1.33
N LYS A 57 35.72 3.30 0.34
CA LYS A 57 35.55 2.11 -0.51
C LYS A 57 35.68 0.81 0.29
N LYS A 58 36.59 0.77 1.28
CA LYS A 58 36.69 -0.34 2.23
C LYS A 58 35.85 -0.01 3.46
N TRP A 59 34.98 -0.92 3.87
CA TRP A 59 34.16 -0.71 5.06
C TRP A 59 35.02 -0.95 6.30
N ARG A 60 35.07 0.07 7.15
CA ARG A 60 35.88 0.13 8.36
C ARG A 60 35.02 0.80 9.42
N ILE A 61 35.08 0.27 10.65
CA ILE A 61 34.33 0.89 11.74
C ILE A 61 34.94 2.26 12.01
N GLU A 62 36.27 2.42 11.97
CA GLU A 62 36.98 3.66 12.29
C GLU A 62 36.62 4.86 11.39
N ASP A 63 36.00 4.61 10.24
CA ASP A 63 35.55 5.62 9.29
C ASP A 63 34.10 6.10 9.54
N LEU A 64 33.40 5.52 10.51
CA LEU A 64 32.01 5.85 10.85
C LEU A 64 31.92 6.91 11.97
N PRO A 65 30.86 7.75 11.99
CA PRO A 65 29.90 7.93 10.90
C PRO A 65 30.48 8.73 9.72
N ILE A 66 29.96 8.44 8.54
CA ILE A 66 30.17 9.18 7.31
C ILE A 66 29.04 10.20 7.20
N ILE A 67 29.33 11.44 7.60
CA ILE A 67 28.43 12.59 7.52
C ILE A 67 29.09 13.66 6.64
N PRO A 68 28.72 13.74 5.34
CA PRO A 68 29.28 14.73 4.43
C PRO A 68 28.84 16.16 4.76
N LYS A 69 29.76 17.14 4.67
CA LYS A 69 29.40 18.57 4.73
C LYS A 69 28.48 18.99 3.58
N GLU A 70 28.70 18.41 2.41
CA GLU A 70 27.88 18.64 1.21
C GLU A 70 27.56 17.30 0.56
N TYR A 71 26.28 17.02 0.34
CA TYR A 71 25.84 15.79 -0.32
C TYR A 71 26.05 15.88 -1.84
N LYS A 72 26.79 14.93 -2.39
CA LYS A 72 27.09 14.83 -3.83
C LYS A 72 26.03 13.98 -4.54
N TYR A 73 25.80 14.31 -5.80
CA TYR A 73 24.86 13.60 -6.66
C TYR A 73 25.57 13.18 -7.96
N GLU A 74 25.15 12.05 -8.52
CA GLU A 74 25.70 11.51 -9.76
C GLU A 74 24.59 11.08 -10.72
N VAL A 75 24.87 11.18 -12.02
CA VAL A 75 23.95 10.71 -13.07
C VAL A 75 24.10 9.20 -13.19
N THR A 76 22.99 8.47 -13.15
CA THR A 76 23.03 7.01 -13.25
C THR A 76 23.50 6.57 -14.64
N LYS A 77 24.36 5.54 -14.69
CA LYS A 77 24.98 5.07 -15.94
C LYS A 77 23.95 4.72 -17.01
N THR A 78 22.86 4.06 -16.60
CA THR A 78 21.78 3.58 -17.48
C THR A 78 20.97 4.72 -18.09
N THR A 79 20.85 5.87 -17.41
CA THR A 79 20.00 6.98 -17.84
C THR A 79 20.78 8.18 -18.38
N LYS A 80 22.12 8.11 -18.38
CA LYS A 80 23.04 9.18 -18.81
C LYS A 80 22.70 9.78 -20.18
N LYS A 81 22.25 8.96 -21.13
CA LYS A 81 21.82 9.44 -22.46
C LYS A 81 20.67 10.43 -22.36
N GLN A 82 19.62 10.08 -21.61
CA GLN A 82 18.44 10.95 -21.45
C GLN A 82 18.79 12.20 -20.64
N PHE A 83 19.60 12.07 -19.59
CA PHE A 83 20.11 13.22 -18.85
C PHE A 83 20.84 14.22 -19.76
N ASN A 84 21.73 13.75 -20.64
CA ASN A 84 22.47 14.62 -21.55
C ASN A 84 21.54 15.36 -22.54
N ILE A 85 20.47 14.69 -23.00
CA ILE A 85 19.44 15.33 -23.83
C ILE A 85 18.77 16.46 -23.05
N LEU A 86 18.30 16.19 -21.81
CA LEU A 86 17.68 17.20 -20.96
C LEU A 86 18.64 18.35 -20.65
N LYS A 87 19.89 18.07 -20.30
CA LYS A 87 20.91 19.09 -20.02
C LYS A 87 21.14 20.02 -21.22
N ARG A 88 21.19 19.48 -22.44
CA ARG A 88 21.30 20.27 -23.67
C ARG A 88 20.06 21.13 -23.89
N LEU A 89 18.86 20.55 -23.78
CA LEU A 89 17.60 21.29 -23.97
C LEU A 89 17.43 22.40 -22.94
N MET A 90 17.66 22.11 -21.66
CA MET A 90 17.58 23.07 -20.55
C MET A 90 18.52 24.27 -20.77
N ASN A 91 19.70 24.06 -21.34
CA ASN A 91 20.70 25.10 -21.57
C ASN A 91 20.67 25.70 -22.98
N SER A 92 19.75 25.28 -23.86
CA SER A 92 19.61 25.85 -25.22
C SER A 92 19.19 27.33 -25.17
N ASN A 93 19.80 28.20 -25.97
CA ASN A 93 19.45 29.64 -26.01
C ASN A 93 17.99 29.89 -26.45
N GLU A 94 17.38 28.94 -27.15
CA GLU A 94 15.98 29.04 -27.62
C GLU A 94 14.96 28.84 -26.48
N VAL A 95 15.39 28.29 -25.35
CA VAL A 95 14.52 28.01 -24.21
C VAL A 95 14.64 29.11 -23.16
N ASP A 96 13.54 29.75 -22.80
CA ASP A 96 13.49 30.84 -21.80
C ASP A 96 12.88 30.40 -20.46
N THR A 97 11.98 29.41 -20.51
CA THR A 97 11.23 28.91 -19.36
C THR A 97 11.22 27.39 -19.32
N ILE A 98 11.46 26.80 -18.15
CA ILE A 98 11.37 25.36 -17.89
C ILE A 98 10.10 25.08 -17.08
N ILE A 99 9.32 24.07 -17.47
CA ILE A 99 8.09 23.67 -16.81
C ILE A 99 8.28 22.26 -16.24
N ASN A 100 8.24 22.14 -14.92
CA ASN A 100 8.16 20.85 -14.24
C ASN A 100 6.75 20.27 -14.42
N ALA A 101 6.64 19.16 -15.14
CA ALA A 101 5.42 18.39 -15.39
C ALA A 101 5.54 16.94 -14.90
N CYS A 102 6.42 16.67 -13.93
CA CYS A 102 6.43 15.40 -13.20
C CYS A 102 5.17 15.25 -12.32
N ASP A 103 4.92 14.05 -11.80
CA ASP A 103 3.72 13.75 -11.00
C ASP A 103 3.60 14.71 -9.81
N ALA A 104 2.36 15.06 -9.41
CA ALA A 104 2.02 16.14 -8.48
C ALA A 104 2.27 15.81 -6.99
N GLY A 105 3.47 15.33 -6.67
CA GLY A 105 3.88 14.96 -5.32
C GLY A 105 5.37 15.21 -5.04
N ARG A 106 5.81 14.87 -3.82
CA ARG A 106 7.20 15.09 -3.36
C ARG A 106 8.23 14.38 -4.25
N GLU A 107 7.89 13.19 -4.74
CA GLU A 107 8.77 12.39 -5.60
C GLU A 107 8.96 13.03 -6.97
N GLY A 108 7.87 13.44 -7.62
CA GLY A 108 7.91 14.08 -8.93
C GLY A 108 8.67 15.41 -8.90
N GLU A 109 8.51 16.19 -7.82
CA GLU A 109 9.28 17.41 -7.59
C GLU A 109 10.79 17.11 -7.47
N ALA A 110 11.16 16.07 -6.71
CA ALA A 110 12.56 15.66 -6.54
C ALA A 110 13.21 15.22 -7.86
N ILE A 111 12.52 14.36 -8.63
CA ILE A 111 13.02 13.86 -9.92
C ILE A 111 13.39 15.03 -10.85
N PHE A 112 12.49 16.00 -11.00
CA PHE A 112 12.75 17.16 -11.85
C PHE A 112 13.89 18.03 -11.31
N ARG A 113 13.81 18.40 -10.02
CA ARG A 113 14.74 19.36 -9.41
C ARG A 113 16.18 18.85 -9.37
N LEU A 114 16.39 17.56 -9.14
CA LEU A 114 17.73 16.97 -9.18
C LEU A 114 18.34 17.07 -10.58
N VAL A 115 17.55 16.82 -11.63
CA VAL A 115 18.01 16.99 -13.02
C VAL A 115 18.30 18.46 -13.31
N TYR A 116 17.41 19.37 -12.92
CA TYR A 116 17.57 20.81 -13.09
C TYR A 116 18.87 21.34 -12.43
N MET A 117 19.13 20.91 -11.19
CA MET A 117 20.36 21.23 -10.45
C MET A 117 21.60 20.63 -11.13
N MET A 118 21.58 19.34 -11.46
CA MET A 118 22.72 18.64 -12.05
C MET A 118 23.03 19.11 -13.48
N ALA A 119 22.03 19.62 -14.19
CA ALA A 119 22.19 20.30 -15.49
C ALA A 119 22.76 21.72 -15.37
N ASN A 120 22.89 22.24 -14.14
CA ASN A 120 23.25 23.62 -13.81
C ASN A 120 22.35 24.66 -14.51
N CYS A 121 21.07 24.35 -14.68
CA CYS A 121 20.13 25.28 -15.29
C CYS A 121 19.78 26.42 -14.32
N LYS A 122 19.65 27.66 -14.83
CA LYS A 122 19.32 28.86 -14.06
C LYS A 122 18.10 29.62 -14.60
N LYS A 123 17.37 29.00 -15.52
CA LYS A 123 16.24 29.63 -16.21
C LYS A 123 14.99 29.67 -15.34
N LYS A 124 14.03 30.50 -15.72
CA LYS A 124 12.75 30.59 -15.00
C LYS A 124 12.07 29.23 -14.98
N MET A 125 11.64 28.81 -13.80
CA MET A 125 11.01 27.51 -13.59
C MET A 125 9.54 27.71 -13.20
N LYS A 126 8.65 26.97 -13.84
CA LYS A 126 7.22 26.89 -13.54
C LYS A 126 6.83 25.45 -13.21
N ARG A 127 5.72 25.27 -12.50
CA ARG A 127 5.17 23.97 -12.12
C ARG A 127 3.79 23.76 -12.71
N LEU A 128 3.63 22.69 -13.47
CA LEU A 128 2.34 22.13 -13.86
C LEU A 128 1.89 21.14 -12.78
N TRP A 129 0.83 21.46 -12.06
CA TRP A 129 0.33 20.65 -10.94
C TRP A 129 -1.04 20.07 -11.29
N ILE A 130 -1.07 18.85 -11.83
CA ILE A 130 -2.29 18.15 -12.27
C ILE A 130 -2.27 16.70 -11.78
N SER A 131 -3.43 16.18 -11.38
CA SER A 131 -3.66 14.78 -10.99
C SER A 131 -4.43 13.95 -12.04
N SER A 132 -4.87 14.61 -13.12
CA SER A 132 -5.56 14.00 -14.27
C SER A 132 -4.80 14.27 -15.56
N MET A 133 -4.76 13.27 -16.43
CA MET A 133 -4.14 13.33 -17.77
C MET A 133 -5.17 13.53 -18.88
N GLU A 134 -6.42 13.88 -18.53
CA GLU A 134 -7.45 14.24 -19.50
C GLU A 134 -7.10 15.53 -20.25
N ASP A 135 -7.51 15.62 -21.51
CA ASP A 135 -7.16 16.73 -22.40
C ASP A 135 -7.64 18.09 -21.83
N SER A 136 -8.76 18.13 -21.09
CA SER A 136 -9.28 19.32 -20.41
C SER A 136 -8.41 19.73 -19.22
N SER A 137 -8.08 18.80 -18.32
CA SER A 137 -7.24 19.04 -17.14
C SER A 137 -5.83 19.51 -17.52
N ILE A 138 -5.25 18.96 -18.59
CA ILE A 138 -3.95 19.41 -19.10
C ILE A 138 -4.06 20.88 -19.58
N LYS A 139 -5.07 21.23 -20.39
CA LYS A 139 -5.26 22.62 -20.87
C LYS A 139 -5.45 23.62 -19.73
N GLU A 140 -6.27 23.26 -18.74
CA GLU A 140 -6.48 24.09 -17.55
C GLU A 140 -5.19 24.25 -16.75
N GLY A 141 -4.46 23.16 -16.50
CA GLY A 141 -3.19 23.19 -15.78
C GLY A 141 -2.13 24.07 -16.44
N PHE A 142 -2.05 24.07 -17.78
CA PHE A 142 -1.16 24.98 -18.52
C PHE A 142 -1.60 26.44 -18.46
N SER A 143 -2.89 26.71 -18.27
CA SER A 143 -3.41 28.06 -18.06
C SER A 143 -3.10 28.58 -16.65
N ASN A 144 -2.93 27.66 -15.69
CA ASN A 144 -2.77 27.94 -14.25
C ASN A 144 -1.38 27.55 -13.70
N LEU A 145 -0.33 27.63 -14.51
CA LEU A 145 1.04 27.29 -14.09
C LEU A 145 1.47 28.08 -12.85
N LYS A 146 1.99 27.36 -11.86
CA LYS A 146 2.49 27.95 -10.62
C LYS A 146 3.97 28.31 -10.76
N ASP A 147 4.43 29.23 -9.93
CA ASP A 147 5.87 29.48 -9.83
C ASP A 147 6.57 28.26 -9.22
N GLY A 148 7.77 27.95 -9.70
CA GLY A 148 8.54 26.86 -9.15
C GLY A 148 8.92 27.09 -7.69
N SER A 149 9.16 28.34 -7.27
CA SER A 149 9.52 28.68 -5.89
C SER A 149 8.46 28.30 -4.86
N ASN A 150 7.18 28.22 -5.27
CA ASN A 150 6.08 27.77 -4.41
C ASN A 150 6.27 26.32 -3.90
N TYR A 151 7.17 25.55 -4.52
CA TYR A 151 7.45 24.15 -4.19
C TYR A 151 8.88 23.94 -3.65
N ASP A 152 9.59 25.01 -3.27
CA ASP A 152 10.93 24.90 -2.69
C ASP A 152 10.92 24.08 -1.38
N ASN A 153 9.94 24.31 -0.51
CA ASN A 153 9.75 23.55 0.73
C ASN A 153 9.44 22.06 0.46
N LEU A 154 8.65 21.77 -0.58
CA LEU A 154 8.35 20.40 -1.00
C LEU A 154 9.62 19.68 -1.46
N PHE A 155 10.47 20.38 -2.22
CA PHE A 155 11.76 19.84 -2.65
C PHE A 155 12.73 19.66 -1.48
N ASP A 156 12.74 20.57 -0.51
CA ASP A 156 13.53 20.46 0.70
C ASP A 156 13.11 19.27 1.57
N SER A 157 11.81 19.00 1.67
CA SER A 157 11.28 17.76 2.28
C SER A 157 11.78 16.51 1.53
N ALA A 158 11.75 16.52 0.20
CA ALA A 158 12.24 15.40 -0.60
C ALA A 158 13.75 15.15 -0.39
N LYS A 159 14.55 16.22 -0.35
CA LYS A 159 15.99 16.15 -0.07
C LYS A 159 16.26 15.62 1.34
N ALA A 160 15.57 16.16 2.34
CA ALA A 160 15.71 15.74 3.73
C ALA A 160 15.44 14.23 3.86
N ARG A 161 14.38 13.74 3.22
CA ARG A 161 14.07 12.31 3.16
C ARG A 161 15.21 11.49 2.53
N ALA A 162 15.70 11.90 1.36
CA ALA A 162 16.75 11.18 0.65
C ALA A 162 18.06 11.14 1.46
N ILE A 163 18.44 12.27 2.07
CA ILE A 163 19.61 12.38 2.93
C ILE A 163 19.48 11.49 4.15
N ALA A 164 18.34 11.55 4.84
CA ALA A 164 18.09 10.74 6.02
C ALA A 164 18.13 9.22 5.71
N ASP A 165 17.50 8.81 4.60
CA ASP A 165 17.54 7.42 4.14
C ASP A 165 18.99 7.00 3.75
N TRP A 166 19.79 7.90 3.15
CA TRP A 166 21.20 7.67 2.84
C TRP A 166 22.08 7.57 4.09
N LEU A 167 21.89 8.47 5.06
CA LEU A 167 22.64 8.51 6.31
C LEU A 167 22.46 7.20 7.09
N VAL A 168 21.21 6.79 7.33
CA VAL A 168 20.91 5.52 8.01
C VAL A 168 21.43 4.34 7.19
N GLY A 169 21.14 4.33 5.89
CA GLY A 169 21.52 3.25 5.00
C GLY A 169 23.03 3.03 4.93
N MET A 170 23.81 4.09 4.77
CA MET A 170 25.27 4.00 4.65
C MET A 170 25.95 3.74 5.98
N ASN A 171 25.53 4.39 7.07
CA ASN A 171 26.23 4.26 8.34
C ASN A 171 25.85 2.97 9.08
N ILE A 172 24.55 2.72 9.25
CA ILE A 172 24.08 1.64 10.12
C ILE A 172 24.26 0.28 9.45
N SER A 173 24.09 0.19 8.12
CA SER A 173 24.44 -1.04 7.39
C SER A 173 25.93 -1.37 7.51
N ARG A 174 26.82 -0.35 7.37
CA ARG A 174 28.27 -0.54 7.50
C ARG A 174 28.65 -0.97 8.91
N LEU A 175 28.11 -0.30 9.93
CA LEU A 175 28.37 -0.61 11.33
C LEU A 175 28.11 -2.08 11.63
N TYR A 176 26.87 -2.55 11.43
CA TYR A 176 26.51 -3.92 11.75
C TYR A 176 27.18 -4.93 10.83
N SER A 177 27.45 -4.57 9.57
CA SER A 177 28.15 -5.50 8.69
C SER A 177 29.60 -5.73 9.13
N CYS A 178 30.29 -4.68 9.56
CA CYS A 178 31.66 -4.79 10.07
C CYS A 178 31.71 -5.50 11.43
N LEU A 179 30.82 -5.17 12.37
CA LEU A 179 30.80 -5.77 13.71
C LEU A 179 30.60 -7.28 13.69
N TYR A 180 29.76 -7.78 12.77
CA TYR A 180 29.35 -9.18 12.73
C TYR A 180 29.93 -9.95 11.54
N ASN A 181 30.80 -9.32 10.74
CA ASN A 181 31.40 -9.88 9.52
C ASN A 181 30.35 -10.57 8.61
N GLU A 182 29.22 -9.91 8.40
CA GLU A 182 28.08 -10.39 7.64
C GLU A 182 27.51 -9.24 6.81
N ASN A 183 26.92 -9.52 5.64
CA ASN A 183 26.36 -8.46 4.80
C ASN A 183 24.97 -8.06 5.31
N TYR A 184 24.93 -7.06 6.18
CA TYR A 184 23.73 -6.47 6.73
C TYR A 184 23.34 -5.16 6.04
N SER A 185 22.04 -4.98 5.85
CA SER A 185 21.47 -3.77 5.30
C SER A 185 20.33 -3.31 6.17
N VAL A 186 20.50 -2.11 6.71
CA VAL A 186 19.53 -1.42 7.54
C VAL A 186 18.92 -0.29 6.74
N GLY A 187 17.64 -0.06 6.93
CA GLY A 187 16.96 1.08 6.34
C GLY A 187 15.60 1.27 6.96
N ARG A 188 15.19 2.54 7.06
CA ARG A 188 13.99 2.98 7.76
C ARG A 188 12.72 2.21 7.39
N VAL A 189 12.58 1.74 6.15
CA VAL A 189 11.37 0.98 5.76
C VAL A 189 11.60 -0.53 5.76
N GLN A 190 12.74 -1.01 5.24
CA GLN A 190 13.02 -2.45 5.14
C GLN A 190 13.16 -3.09 6.52
N THR A 191 13.80 -2.40 7.47
CA THR A 191 14.14 -2.97 8.77
C THR A 191 12.91 -3.10 9.68
N PRO A 192 12.01 -2.09 9.80
CA PRO A 192 10.75 -2.29 10.50
C PRO A 192 9.84 -3.32 9.84
N THR A 193 9.84 -3.41 8.51
CA THR A 193 9.08 -4.46 7.80
C THR A 193 9.60 -5.86 8.17
N LEU A 194 10.93 -6.04 8.23
CA LEU A 194 11.55 -7.27 8.70
C LEU A 194 11.21 -7.55 10.17
N SER A 195 11.26 -6.53 11.03
CA SER A 195 10.93 -6.68 12.46
C SER A 195 9.49 -7.14 12.66
N MET A 196 8.53 -6.65 11.87
CA MET A 196 7.15 -7.14 11.95
C MET A 196 7.06 -8.64 11.66
N ILE A 197 7.78 -9.14 10.66
CA ILE A 197 7.80 -10.57 10.31
C ILE A 197 8.46 -11.38 11.43
N VAL A 198 9.62 -10.93 11.92
CA VAL A 198 10.35 -11.60 13.00
C VAL A 198 9.51 -11.66 14.28
N ASN A 199 8.86 -10.57 14.67
CA ASN A 199 8.02 -10.53 15.86
C ASN A 199 6.80 -11.46 15.71
N ARG A 200 6.19 -11.55 14.52
CA ARG A 200 5.12 -12.52 14.27
C ARG A 200 5.61 -13.96 14.38
N ASP A 201 6.79 -14.26 13.85
CA ASP A 201 7.35 -15.61 13.96
C ASP A 201 7.68 -15.95 15.43
N ASP A 202 8.14 -14.97 16.21
CA ASP A 202 8.40 -15.14 17.64
C ASP A 202 7.11 -15.32 18.45
N GLU A 203 6.05 -14.57 18.15
CA GLU A 203 4.69 -14.78 18.69
C GLU A 203 4.20 -16.21 18.42
N ILE A 204 4.46 -16.76 17.23
CA ILE A 204 4.06 -18.11 16.85
C ILE A 204 4.89 -19.16 17.61
N ASN A 205 6.20 -18.97 17.68
CA ASN A 205 7.12 -19.92 18.32
C ASN A 205 6.97 -19.95 19.85
N SER A 206 6.66 -18.81 20.46
CA SER A 206 6.43 -18.68 21.90
C SER A 206 5.00 -19.00 22.34
N PHE A 207 4.08 -19.18 21.39
CA PHE A 207 2.67 -19.44 21.66
C PHE A 207 2.46 -20.73 22.46
N LYS A 208 1.82 -20.62 23.63
CA LYS A 208 1.40 -21.76 24.43
C LYS A 208 -0.06 -22.07 24.14
N LYS A 209 -0.33 -23.26 23.62
CA LYS A 209 -1.70 -23.73 23.40
C LYS A 209 -2.41 -23.85 24.74
N GLU A 210 -3.55 -23.21 24.84
CA GLU A 210 -4.46 -23.32 25.98
C GLU A 210 -5.62 -24.21 25.58
N LYS A 211 -5.91 -25.19 26.44
CA LYS A 211 -7.08 -26.05 26.31
C LYS A 211 -8.28 -25.31 26.88
N TYR A 212 -9.40 -25.38 26.18
CA TYR A 212 -10.69 -24.92 26.67
C TYR A 212 -11.79 -25.86 26.18
N TYR A 213 -12.97 -25.70 26.76
CA TYR A 213 -14.14 -26.52 26.50
C TYR A 213 -15.30 -25.66 26.05
N THR A 214 -16.21 -26.25 25.29
CA THR A 214 -17.55 -25.71 25.06
C THR A 214 -18.54 -26.83 25.28
N VAL A 215 -19.65 -26.55 25.94
CA VAL A 215 -20.76 -27.51 26.05
C VAL A 215 -21.67 -27.31 24.84
N GLU A 216 -22.00 -28.40 24.15
CA GLU A 216 -22.87 -28.42 22.98
C GLU A 216 -24.12 -29.24 23.29
N ILE A 217 -25.28 -28.68 22.98
CA ILE A 217 -26.58 -29.34 23.11
C ILE A 217 -27.24 -29.40 21.73
N SER A 218 -27.63 -30.60 21.32
CA SER A 218 -28.29 -30.82 20.01
C SER A 218 -29.78 -31.07 20.20
N MET A 219 -30.60 -30.45 19.37
CA MET A 219 -32.06 -30.51 19.40
C MET A 219 -32.63 -30.19 18.01
N ASN A 220 -33.66 -30.91 17.57
CA ASN A 220 -34.43 -30.59 16.37
C ASN A 220 -33.56 -30.29 15.13
N GLY A 221 -32.48 -31.07 14.93
CA GLY A 221 -31.58 -30.93 13.78
C GLY A 221 -30.57 -29.76 13.85
N PHE A 222 -30.44 -29.08 14.98
CA PHE A 222 -29.41 -28.07 15.20
C PHE A 222 -28.71 -28.20 16.56
N THR A 223 -27.59 -27.48 16.72
CA THR A 223 -26.79 -27.49 17.94
C THR A 223 -26.63 -26.08 18.49
N LEU A 224 -26.80 -25.89 19.79
CA LEU A 224 -26.40 -24.67 20.51
C LEU A 224 -25.10 -24.97 21.27
N SER A 225 -24.21 -23.98 21.36
CA SER A 225 -22.93 -24.13 22.06
C SER A 225 -22.70 -22.98 23.02
N THR A 226 -22.07 -23.27 24.16
CA THR A 226 -21.56 -22.22 25.04
C THR A 226 -20.39 -21.47 24.43
N ASP A 227 -20.11 -20.29 24.98
CA ASP A 227 -18.79 -19.67 24.84
C ASP A 227 -17.69 -20.51 25.53
N ARG A 228 -16.45 -20.02 25.44
CA ARG A 228 -15.25 -20.64 26.00
C ARG A 228 -15.39 -20.87 27.53
N ILE A 229 -15.17 -22.11 27.96
CA ILE A 229 -15.07 -22.53 29.37
C ILE A 229 -13.67 -23.10 29.59
N ASP A 230 -12.88 -22.50 30.50
CA ASP A 230 -11.50 -22.95 30.72
C ASP A 230 -11.38 -24.16 31.66
N ASP A 231 -12.33 -24.35 32.57
CA ASP A 231 -12.32 -25.46 33.53
C ASP A 231 -13.18 -26.64 33.05
N LYS A 232 -12.56 -27.82 32.97
CA LYS A 232 -13.23 -29.06 32.58
C LYS A 232 -14.34 -29.45 33.56
N ILE A 233 -14.11 -29.27 34.86
CA ILE A 233 -15.06 -29.64 35.91
C ILE A 233 -16.32 -28.79 35.76
N VAL A 234 -16.17 -27.49 35.48
CA VAL A 234 -17.31 -26.60 35.20
C VAL A 234 -18.08 -27.06 33.97
N ALA A 235 -17.40 -27.44 32.88
CA ALA A 235 -18.07 -27.96 31.68
C ALA A 235 -18.80 -29.30 31.94
N GLU A 236 -18.22 -30.21 32.73
CA GLU A 236 -18.84 -31.47 33.13
C GLU A 236 -20.04 -31.27 34.05
N GLN A 237 -19.93 -30.37 35.04
CA GLN A 237 -21.03 -29.99 35.92
C GLN A 237 -22.17 -29.37 35.11
N LEU A 238 -21.88 -28.42 34.24
CA LEU A 238 -22.88 -27.79 33.37
C LEU A 238 -23.60 -28.83 32.51
N LYS A 239 -22.87 -29.72 31.83
CA LYS A 239 -23.46 -30.80 31.02
C LYS A 239 -24.37 -31.72 31.84
N ASN A 240 -23.99 -32.06 33.07
CA ASN A 240 -24.74 -32.99 33.94
C ASN A 240 -25.96 -32.35 34.59
N LEU A 241 -25.89 -31.05 34.92
CA LEU A 241 -26.97 -30.32 35.57
C LEU A 241 -28.09 -29.92 34.61
N ILE A 242 -27.76 -29.69 33.34
CA ILE A 242 -28.77 -29.42 32.30
C ILE A 242 -29.75 -30.60 32.24
N GLY A 243 -31.05 -30.32 32.29
CA GLY A 243 -32.11 -31.33 32.23
C GLY A 243 -32.31 -31.93 30.83
N GLU A 244 -33.43 -32.63 30.60
CA GLU A 244 -33.76 -33.17 29.27
C GLU A 244 -34.34 -32.13 28.32
N LYS A 245 -34.69 -30.95 28.84
CA LYS A 245 -35.24 -29.82 28.09
C LYS A 245 -34.47 -28.55 28.38
N ILE A 246 -34.48 -27.64 27.42
CA ILE A 246 -34.02 -26.26 27.61
C ILE A 246 -35.02 -25.29 27.00
N GLU A 247 -35.18 -24.14 27.64
CA GLU A 247 -36.00 -23.04 27.13
C GLU A 247 -35.18 -22.14 26.22
N ILE A 248 -35.76 -21.76 25.07
CA ILE A 248 -35.21 -20.69 24.24
C ILE A 248 -35.52 -19.35 24.90
N THR A 249 -34.50 -18.69 25.44
CA THR A 249 -34.62 -17.43 26.17
C THR A 249 -34.66 -16.22 25.26
N ASP A 250 -34.02 -16.30 24.08
CA ASP A 250 -34.04 -15.20 23.10
C ASP A 250 -33.88 -15.68 21.65
N VAL A 251 -34.46 -14.93 20.72
CA VAL A 251 -34.30 -15.09 19.27
C VAL A 251 -34.04 -13.72 18.66
N ILE A 252 -32.77 -13.38 18.48
CA ILE A 252 -32.34 -12.06 18.02
C ILE A 252 -32.18 -12.08 16.50
N LYS A 253 -33.05 -11.33 15.81
CA LYS A 253 -32.96 -11.10 14.37
C LYS A 253 -32.32 -9.74 14.10
N LYS A 254 -31.21 -9.72 13.36
CA LYS A 254 -30.52 -8.49 12.95
C LYS A 254 -30.25 -8.51 11.46
N GLU A 255 -30.62 -7.43 10.80
CA GLU A 255 -30.20 -7.15 9.43
C GLU A 255 -28.82 -6.48 9.46
N LYS A 256 -27.89 -6.98 8.64
CA LYS A 256 -26.58 -6.39 8.43
C LYS A 256 -26.46 -5.94 6.98
N ILE A 257 -26.41 -4.63 6.80
CA ILE A 257 -26.15 -4.00 5.49
C ILE A 257 -24.65 -3.76 5.34
N THR A 258 -24.03 -4.39 4.34
CA THR A 258 -22.62 -4.16 3.99
C THR A 258 -22.53 -3.36 2.71
N LYS A 259 -21.99 -2.14 2.79
CA LYS A 259 -21.81 -1.27 1.61
C LYS A 259 -20.65 -1.75 0.73
N PRO A 260 -20.70 -1.52 -0.59
CA PRO A 260 -19.61 -1.89 -1.48
C PRO A 260 -18.33 -1.11 -1.20
N ASN A 261 -17.20 -1.79 -1.37
CA ASN A 261 -15.88 -1.18 -1.32
C ASN A 261 -15.64 -0.29 -2.54
N LEU A 262 -14.79 0.72 -2.39
CA LEU A 262 -14.29 1.55 -3.50
C LEU A 262 -13.45 0.75 -4.50
N PRO A 263 -13.17 1.31 -5.71
CA PRO A 263 -12.23 0.73 -6.67
C PRO A 263 -10.83 0.50 -6.07
N PHE A 264 -9.97 -0.15 -6.85
CA PHE A 264 -8.63 -0.52 -6.39
C PHE A 264 -7.67 0.67 -6.35
N ASP A 265 -6.92 0.76 -5.26
CA ASP A 265 -5.54 1.26 -5.30
C ASP A 265 -4.59 0.08 -5.54
N LEU A 266 -3.29 0.36 -5.68
CA LEU A 266 -2.30 -0.70 -5.91
C LEU A 266 -2.20 -1.70 -4.74
N THR A 267 -2.25 -1.22 -3.50
CA THR A 267 -2.06 -2.07 -2.32
C THR A 267 -3.22 -3.06 -2.19
N THR A 268 -4.45 -2.60 -2.34
CA THR A 268 -5.66 -3.41 -2.30
C THR A 268 -5.68 -4.40 -3.47
N LEU A 269 -5.27 -3.99 -4.67
CA LEU A 269 -5.12 -4.91 -5.81
C LEU A 269 -4.10 -6.02 -5.52
N GLN A 270 -2.91 -5.68 -5.02
CA GLN A 270 -1.87 -6.65 -4.64
C GLN A 270 -2.36 -7.65 -3.59
N ARG A 271 -3.09 -7.16 -2.59
CA ARG A 271 -3.69 -7.99 -1.54
C ARG A 271 -4.73 -8.96 -2.08
N GLU A 272 -5.68 -8.48 -2.88
CA GLU A 272 -6.72 -9.33 -3.46
C GLU A 272 -6.13 -10.33 -4.48
N CYS A 273 -5.16 -9.94 -5.30
CA CYS A 273 -4.42 -10.86 -6.18
C CYS A 273 -3.65 -11.94 -5.40
N ASN A 274 -3.03 -11.60 -4.27
CA ASN A 274 -2.36 -12.59 -3.42
C ASN A 274 -3.36 -13.58 -2.80
N LYS A 275 -4.49 -13.05 -2.30
CA LYS A 275 -5.57 -13.85 -1.72
C LYS A 275 -6.15 -14.82 -2.75
N TYR A 276 -6.61 -14.32 -3.89
CA TYR A 276 -7.34 -15.10 -4.90
C TYR A 276 -6.43 -15.93 -5.81
N PHE A 277 -5.28 -15.40 -6.23
CA PHE A 277 -4.43 -16.03 -7.23
C PHE A 277 -3.07 -16.51 -6.69
N GLY A 278 -2.70 -16.10 -5.48
CA GLY A 278 -1.38 -16.41 -4.91
C GLY A 278 -0.23 -15.61 -5.52
N TYR A 279 -0.52 -14.57 -6.32
CA TYR A 279 0.51 -13.71 -6.90
C TYR A 279 1.22 -12.90 -5.81
N SER A 280 2.53 -12.69 -5.98
CA SER A 280 3.26 -11.73 -5.16
C SER A 280 2.83 -10.29 -5.48
N ALA A 281 3.13 -9.38 -4.58
CA ALA A 281 2.95 -7.95 -4.76
C ALA A 281 3.71 -7.45 -6.01
N LYS A 282 4.91 -8.01 -6.26
CA LYS A 282 5.74 -7.70 -7.42
C LYS A 282 5.11 -8.22 -8.72
N GLN A 283 4.67 -9.48 -8.74
CA GLN A 283 3.97 -10.05 -9.91
C GLN A 283 2.72 -9.24 -10.25
N THR A 284 1.91 -8.90 -9.25
CA THR A 284 0.70 -8.08 -9.45
C THR A 284 1.05 -6.71 -10.02
N LEU A 285 2.09 -6.05 -9.49
CA LEU A 285 2.55 -4.76 -10.02
C LEU A 285 3.04 -4.89 -11.47
N ASP A 286 3.77 -5.95 -11.82
CA ASP A 286 4.27 -6.17 -13.17
C ASP A 286 3.13 -6.44 -14.17
N TYR A 287 2.15 -7.25 -13.78
CA TYR A 287 0.97 -7.50 -14.61
C TYR A 287 0.13 -6.23 -14.79
N ALA A 288 -0.10 -5.47 -13.72
CA ALA A 288 -0.82 -4.20 -13.80
C ALA A 288 -0.05 -3.18 -14.67
N GLN A 289 1.27 -3.11 -14.55
CA GLN A 289 2.13 -2.26 -15.39
C GLN A 289 2.03 -2.65 -16.87
N SER A 290 2.10 -3.94 -17.19
CA SER A 290 1.93 -4.47 -18.55
C SER A 290 0.55 -4.11 -19.12
N LEU A 291 -0.52 -4.32 -18.34
CA LEU A 291 -1.88 -3.94 -18.73
C LEU A 291 -2.01 -2.43 -18.99
N TYR A 292 -1.40 -1.60 -18.16
CA TYR A 292 -1.40 -0.15 -18.34
C TYR A 292 -0.68 0.27 -19.64
N GLU A 293 0.50 -0.30 -19.91
CA GLU A 293 1.27 -0.01 -21.14
C GLU A 293 0.52 -0.44 -22.41
N LYS A 294 -0.22 -1.56 -22.33
CA LYS A 294 -1.14 -2.04 -23.36
C LYS A 294 -2.48 -1.27 -23.41
N LYS A 295 -2.66 -0.26 -22.55
CA LYS A 295 -3.85 0.59 -22.42
C LYS A 295 -5.13 -0.18 -22.04
N TYR A 296 -5.01 -1.24 -21.25
CA TYR A 296 -6.15 -1.96 -20.68
C TYR A 296 -6.66 -1.32 -19.40
N ILE A 297 -5.77 -0.84 -18.54
CA ILE A 297 -6.13 -0.20 -17.27
C ILE A 297 -5.51 1.19 -17.15
N THR A 298 -6.00 1.97 -16.21
CA THR A 298 -5.44 3.26 -15.81
C THR A 298 -4.16 3.08 -14.99
N TYR A 299 -3.48 4.17 -14.65
CA TYR A 299 -2.15 4.10 -14.05
C TYR A 299 -2.15 3.28 -12.74
N PRO A 300 -1.35 2.19 -12.65
CA PRO A 300 -1.53 1.21 -11.59
C PRO A 300 -0.76 1.52 -10.32
N ARG A 301 0.09 2.55 -10.28
CA ARG A 301 0.88 2.91 -9.09
C ARG A 301 0.24 4.05 -8.30
N THR A 302 -1.06 3.91 -8.08
CA THR A 302 -1.89 4.85 -7.33
C THR A 302 -2.17 4.33 -5.93
N ASP A 303 -2.29 5.25 -4.97
CA ASP A 303 -2.78 5.02 -3.62
C ASP A 303 -4.23 5.51 -3.44
N SER A 304 -4.80 6.18 -4.45
CA SER A 304 -6.20 6.60 -4.41
C SER A 304 -7.15 5.46 -4.77
N ARG A 305 -8.30 5.47 -4.11
CA ARG A 305 -9.46 4.62 -4.40
C ARG A 305 -10.64 5.41 -4.96
N TYR A 306 -10.43 6.68 -5.31
CA TYR A 306 -11.46 7.57 -5.85
C TYR A 306 -11.19 7.89 -7.31
N LEU A 307 -12.23 8.31 -8.03
CA LEU A 307 -12.17 8.84 -9.38
C LEU A 307 -12.42 10.35 -9.35
N THR A 308 -11.94 11.09 -10.35
CA THR A 308 -12.18 12.52 -10.45
C THR A 308 -13.53 12.80 -11.12
N VAL A 309 -14.19 13.90 -10.73
CA VAL A 309 -15.55 14.26 -11.18
C VAL A 309 -15.65 14.45 -12.70
N ASP A 310 -14.57 14.88 -13.36
CA ASP A 310 -14.49 14.99 -14.83
C ASP A 310 -14.60 13.63 -15.55
N MET A 311 -14.36 12.52 -14.85
CA MET A 311 -14.50 11.17 -15.40
C MET A 311 -15.93 10.63 -15.37
N ILE A 312 -16.89 11.34 -14.76
CA ILE A 312 -18.27 10.84 -14.58
C ILE A 312 -18.90 10.52 -15.92
N GLU A 313 -18.92 11.46 -16.87
CA GLU A 313 -19.61 11.26 -18.15
C GLU A 313 -19.01 10.08 -18.91
N SER A 314 -17.68 10.02 -18.97
CA SER A 314 -16.96 8.99 -19.72
C SER A 314 -17.10 7.62 -19.07
N THR A 315 -17.05 7.52 -17.73
CA THR A 315 -17.14 6.26 -16.99
C THR A 315 -18.58 5.77 -16.86
N VAL A 316 -19.52 6.65 -16.51
CA VAL A 316 -20.93 6.27 -16.31
C VAL A 316 -21.53 5.83 -17.63
N ASN A 317 -21.40 6.61 -18.71
CA ASN A 317 -22.06 6.29 -19.98
C ASN A 317 -21.46 5.05 -20.68
N ASN A 318 -20.15 4.83 -20.56
CA ASN A 318 -19.48 3.75 -21.30
C ASN A 318 -19.28 2.47 -20.50
N ILE A 319 -19.25 2.54 -19.17
CA ILE A 319 -18.89 1.42 -18.30
C ILE A 319 -20.08 0.98 -17.44
N ILE A 320 -20.79 1.93 -16.84
CA ILE A 320 -21.78 1.66 -15.78
C ILE A 320 -23.21 1.59 -16.33
N GLY A 321 -23.60 2.48 -17.25
CA GLY A 321 -24.97 2.65 -17.76
C GLY A 321 -25.57 1.48 -18.54
N LYS A 322 -24.84 0.35 -18.61
CA LYS A 322 -25.30 -0.91 -19.20
C LYS A 322 -25.78 -1.93 -18.16
N ASN A 323 -25.61 -1.67 -16.86
CA ASN A 323 -26.09 -2.56 -15.80
C ASN A 323 -26.90 -1.81 -14.74
N ASP A 324 -27.67 -2.56 -13.96
CA ASP A 324 -28.40 -2.07 -12.80
C ASP A 324 -27.46 -1.82 -11.61
N PHE A 325 -27.27 -0.54 -11.28
CA PHE A 325 -26.30 -0.04 -10.31
C PHE A 325 -26.91 1.04 -9.41
N ASP A 326 -26.37 1.14 -8.20
CA ASP A 326 -26.76 2.14 -7.22
C ASP A 326 -26.18 3.51 -7.61
N THR A 327 -27.03 4.38 -8.17
CA THR A 327 -26.62 5.73 -8.61
C THR A 327 -26.14 6.62 -7.47
N GLU A 328 -26.50 6.34 -6.21
CA GLU A 328 -25.98 7.07 -5.05
C GLU A 328 -24.47 6.87 -4.88
N ARG A 329 -23.93 5.76 -5.40
CA ARG A 329 -22.49 5.46 -5.39
C ARG A 329 -21.68 6.38 -6.29
N ILE A 330 -22.29 7.06 -7.26
CA ILE A 330 -21.59 8.01 -8.13
C ILE A 330 -20.90 9.08 -7.29
N LYS A 331 -21.61 9.71 -6.34
CA LYS A 331 -21.02 10.75 -5.46
C LYS A 331 -19.99 10.21 -4.47
N VAL A 332 -20.00 8.90 -4.21
CA VAL A 332 -19.05 8.26 -3.29
C VAL A 332 -17.75 7.88 -3.99
N VAL A 333 -17.84 7.38 -5.22
CA VAL A 333 -16.67 6.95 -6.00
C VAL A 333 -16.01 8.13 -6.70
N PHE A 334 -16.78 9.07 -7.26
CA PHE A 334 -16.27 10.27 -7.92
C PHE A 334 -16.12 11.40 -6.91
N ASN A 335 -14.92 11.58 -6.39
CA ASN A 335 -14.59 12.59 -5.40
C ASN A 335 -13.16 13.11 -5.65
N SER A 336 -13.05 14.18 -6.43
CA SER A 336 -11.76 14.79 -6.79
C SER A 336 -10.95 15.26 -5.57
N GLU A 337 -11.60 15.65 -4.47
CA GLU A 337 -10.92 16.11 -3.25
C GLU A 337 -10.15 14.98 -2.54
N LYS A 338 -10.56 13.72 -2.79
CA LYS A 338 -9.91 12.53 -2.21
C LYS A 338 -8.99 11.80 -3.20
N VAL A 339 -8.77 12.38 -4.38
CA VAL A 339 -7.78 11.91 -5.35
C VAL A 339 -6.42 12.51 -4.99
N THR A 340 -5.40 11.64 -4.93
CA THR A 340 -4.01 12.02 -4.67
C THR A 340 -3.32 12.38 -6.00
N ASP A 341 -2.08 11.95 -6.22
CA ASP A 341 -1.35 12.15 -7.48
C ASP A 341 -2.04 11.49 -8.67
N HIS A 342 -2.76 10.39 -8.43
CA HIS A 342 -3.46 9.60 -9.44
C HIS A 342 -4.81 9.12 -8.89
N HIS A 343 -5.79 8.93 -9.77
CA HIS A 343 -7.08 8.33 -9.40
C HIS A 343 -6.97 6.79 -9.28
N ALA A 344 -8.07 6.10 -8.95
CA ALA A 344 -8.11 4.65 -8.76
C ALA A 344 -7.83 3.83 -10.04
N ILE A 345 -7.42 2.58 -9.86
CA ILE A 345 -7.18 1.62 -10.94
C ILE A 345 -8.50 1.09 -11.50
N ILE A 346 -8.79 1.42 -12.75
CA ILE A 346 -9.99 0.99 -13.49
C ILE A 346 -9.64 0.55 -14.91
N PRO A 347 -10.50 -0.22 -15.60
CA PRO A 347 -10.35 -0.47 -17.02
C PRO A 347 -10.47 0.83 -17.82
N THR A 348 -9.72 0.96 -18.91
CA THR A 348 -9.94 2.08 -19.84
C THR A 348 -11.20 1.85 -20.66
N ILE A 349 -11.88 2.91 -21.08
CA ILE A 349 -13.07 2.81 -21.95
C ILE A 349 -12.77 2.00 -23.21
N SER A 350 -11.60 2.24 -23.82
CA SER A 350 -11.16 1.51 -25.02
C SER A 350 -10.96 0.02 -24.78
N SER A 351 -10.71 -0.40 -23.54
CA SER A 351 -10.40 -1.79 -23.20
C SER A 351 -11.63 -2.67 -23.05
N LEU A 352 -12.79 -2.08 -22.72
CA LEU A 352 -14.00 -2.85 -22.42
C LEU A 352 -14.52 -3.66 -23.61
N ASN A 353 -14.21 -3.19 -24.83
CA ASN A 353 -14.57 -3.88 -26.07
C ASN A 353 -13.37 -4.61 -26.70
N LYS A 354 -12.19 -4.64 -26.05
CA LYS A 354 -11.03 -5.37 -26.56
C LYS A 354 -11.16 -6.85 -26.21
N ASP A 355 -10.78 -7.69 -27.16
CA ASP A 355 -10.63 -9.11 -26.89
C ASP A 355 -9.44 -9.35 -25.96
N ILE A 356 -9.74 -9.83 -24.75
CA ILE A 356 -8.76 -10.17 -23.72
C ILE A 356 -8.17 -11.58 -23.90
N SER A 357 -8.66 -12.38 -24.85
CA SER A 357 -8.14 -13.73 -25.13
C SER A 357 -6.64 -13.75 -25.48
N ASN A 358 -6.15 -12.65 -26.05
CA ASN A 358 -4.74 -12.48 -26.44
C ASN A 358 -3.82 -12.07 -25.26
N LEU A 359 -4.38 -11.81 -24.08
CA LEU A 359 -3.59 -11.52 -22.89
C LEU A 359 -3.09 -12.83 -22.27
N PRO A 360 -1.85 -12.86 -21.74
CA PRO A 360 -1.41 -13.94 -20.87
C PRO A 360 -2.42 -14.14 -19.73
N GLU A 361 -2.73 -15.39 -19.38
CA GLU A 361 -3.80 -15.70 -18.43
C GLU A 361 -3.63 -15.00 -17.07
N SER A 362 -2.40 -14.80 -16.60
CA SER A 362 -2.14 -14.03 -15.37
C SER A 362 -2.53 -12.55 -15.49
N GLU A 363 -2.29 -11.93 -16.64
CA GLU A 363 -2.73 -10.54 -16.89
C GLU A 363 -4.25 -10.49 -17.05
N ALA A 364 -4.84 -11.47 -17.76
CA ALA A 364 -6.28 -11.56 -17.96
C ALA A 364 -7.03 -11.70 -16.61
N LYS A 365 -6.50 -12.50 -15.67
CA LYS A 365 -7.04 -12.62 -14.30
C LYS A 365 -7.02 -11.28 -13.55
N VAL A 366 -5.91 -10.55 -13.60
CA VAL A 366 -5.79 -9.23 -12.96
C VAL A 366 -6.76 -8.23 -13.58
N TYR A 367 -6.88 -8.20 -14.92
CA TYR A 367 -7.83 -7.34 -15.61
C TYR A 367 -9.28 -7.65 -15.26
N ARG A 368 -9.68 -8.94 -15.24
CA ARG A 368 -11.03 -9.37 -14.82
C ARG A 368 -11.32 -8.95 -13.38
N LEU A 369 -10.38 -9.15 -12.45
CA LEU A 369 -10.54 -8.72 -11.06
C LEU A 369 -10.75 -7.20 -10.95
N ILE A 370 -9.96 -6.39 -11.66
CA ILE A 370 -10.11 -4.92 -11.69
C ILE A 370 -11.49 -4.51 -12.22
N THR A 371 -11.94 -5.15 -13.29
CA THR A 371 -13.24 -4.88 -13.91
C THR A 371 -14.39 -5.26 -12.98
N ASN A 372 -14.33 -6.45 -12.39
CA ASN A 372 -15.32 -6.95 -11.45
C ASN A 372 -15.38 -6.11 -10.17
N LYS A 373 -14.23 -5.60 -9.70
CA LYS A 373 -14.18 -4.67 -8.58
C LYS A 373 -14.84 -3.34 -8.92
N LEU A 374 -14.61 -2.80 -10.12
CA LEU A 374 -15.27 -1.57 -10.56
C LEU A 374 -16.79 -1.73 -10.53
N TYR A 375 -17.33 -2.80 -11.12
CA TYR A 375 -18.77 -3.08 -11.08
C TYR A 375 -19.28 -3.27 -9.65
N ALA A 376 -18.56 -4.03 -8.83
CA ALA A 376 -18.88 -4.16 -7.41
C ALA A 376 -18.95 -2.80 -6.70
N SER A 377 -18.05 -1.85 -6.99
CA SER A 377 -18.02 -0.54 -6.35
C SER A 377 -19.27 0.32 -6.58
N PHE A 378 -20.04 0.04 -7.64
CA PHE A 378 -21.31 0.69 -7.99
C PHE A 378 -22.54 -0.19 -7.74
N GLY A 379 -22.37 -1.42 -7.25
CA GLY A 379 -23.49 -2.31 -6.94
C GLY A 379 -24.27 -1.88 -5.69
N TYR A 380 -25.49 -2.39 -5.53
CA TYR A 380 -26.27 -2.23 -4.31
C TYR A 380 -25.58 -2.90 -3.09
N PRO A 381 -25.87 -2.49 -1.85
CA PRO A 381 -25.37 -3.14 -0.65
C PRO A 381 -25.70 -4.65 -0.58
N LEU A 382 -24.84 -5.42 0.09
CA LEU A 382 -25.15 -6.79 0.50
C LEU A 382 -26.02 -6.73 1.76
N VAL A 383 -27.17 -7.41 1.76
CA VAL A 383 -28.07 -7.49 2.92
C VAL A 383 -28.04 -8.91 3.47
N GLU A 384 -27.63 -9.05 4.73
CA GLU A 384 -27.53 -10.34 5.42
C GLU A 384 -28.41 -10.34 6.67
N ASN A 385 -29.34 -11.29 6.73
CA ASN A 385 -30.17 -11.53 7.89
C ASN A 385 -29.47 -12.52 8.83
N THR A 386 -29.23 -12.07 10.06
CA THR A 386 -28.61 -12.88 11.11
C THR A 386 -29.66 -13.24 12.15
N THR A 387 -29.80 -14.52 12.47
CA THR A 387 -30.67 -15.01 13.55
C THR A 387 -29.79 -15.69 14.60
N LYS A 388 -29.67 -15.07 15.78
CA LYS A 388 -29.01 -15.66 16.96
C LYS A 388 -30.09 -16.29 17.83
N ILE A 389 -30.05 -17.60 18.00
CA ILE A 389 -30.88 -18.34 18.95
C ILE A 389 -30.09 -18.45 20.24
N VAL A 390 -30.72 -18.12 21.36
CA VAL A 390 -30.11 -18.14 22.69
C VAL A 390 -30.98 -18.97 23.62
N ALA A 391 -30.34 -19.84 24.37
CA ALA A 391 -30.88 -20.48 25.56
C ALA A 391 -29.94 -20.19 26.73
N GLU A 392 -30.46 -20.13 27.95
CA GLU A 392 -29.65 -19.87 29.13
C GLU A 392 -29.88 -20.95 30.18
N PHE A 393 -28.80 -21.39 30.82
CA PHE A 393 -28.86 -22.30 31.95
C PHE A 393 -27.69 -22.02 32.90
N ASP A 394 -27.99 -21.82 34.19
CA ASP A 394 -27.00 -21.61 35.26
C ASP A 394 -25.99 -20.49 34.95
N GLY A 395 -26.47 -19.40 34.33
CA GLY A 395 -25.66 -18.25 33.92
C GLY A 395 -24.81 -18.45 32.66
N PHE A 396 -24.93 -19.58 31.96
CA PHE A 396 -24.28 -19.83 30.67
C PHE A 396 -25.26 -19.65 29.51
N GLU A 397 -24.87 -18.84 28.52
CA GLU A 397 -25.57 -18.77 27.23
C GLU A 397 -25.17 -19.93 26.32
N PHE A 398 -26.17 -20.58 25.74
CA PHE A 398 -26.06 -21.53 24.65
C PHE A 398 -26.53 -20.85 23.36
N ILE A 399 -25.62 -20.72 22.39
CA ILE A 399 -25.82 -19.86 21.23
C ILE A 399 -25.64 -20.66 19.95
N ASN A 400 -26.47 -20.36 18.95
CA ASN A 400 -26.13 -20.60 17.55
C ASN A 400 -26.57 -19.40 16.71
N THR A 401 -25.75 -19.03 15.74
CA THR A 401 -25.98 -17.88 14.87
C THR A 401 -26.05 -18.31 13.41
N TYR A 402 -27.23 -18.14 12.83
CA TYR A 402 -27.50 -18.37 11.42
C TYR A 402 -27.35 -17.08 10.65
N LYS A 403 -26.83 -17.18 9.42
CA LYS A 403 -26.64 -16.05 8.53
C LYS A 403 -27.14 -16.40 7.14
N ILE A 404 -28.14 -15.65 6.67
CA ILE A 404 -28.75 -15.80 5.36
C ILE A 404 -28.51 -14.54 4.55
N ILE A 405 -28.11 -14.69 3.29
CA ILE A 405 -28.04 -13.57 2.35
C ILE A 405 -29.48 -13.29 1.87
N ALA A 406 -30.02 -12.14 2.25
CA ALA A 406 -31.33 -11.69 1.79
C ALA A 406 -31.24 -11.06 0.41
N GLU A 407 -30.22 -10.21 0.21
CA GLU A 407 -29.92 -9.58 -1.07
C GLU A 407 -28.42 -9.68 -1.35
N GLU A 408 -28.05 -10.28 -2.49
CA GLU A 408 -26.65 -10.53 -2.83
C GLU A 408 -25.84 -9.24 -3.13
N GLY A 409 -26.55 -8.19 -3.56
CA GLY A 409 -25.98 -6.87 -3.82
C GLY A 409 -24.76 -6.90 -4.73
N PHE A 410 -23.74 -6.10 -4.39
CA PHE A 410 -22.49 -5.99 -5.14
C PHE A 410 -21.68 -7.28 -5.20
N THR A 411 -21.96 -8.26 -4.34
CA THR A 411 -21.15 -9.49 -4.29
C THR A 411 -21.39 -10.41 -5.49
N LYS A 412 -22.47 -10.21 -6.25
CA LYS A 412 -22.73 -10.92 -7.52
C LYS A 412 -21.63 -10.70 -8.55
N TYR A 413 -21.02 -9.50 -8.55
CA TYR A 413 -19.90 -9.18 -9.43
C TYR A 413 -18.58 -9.85 -9.02
N LEU A 414 -18.54 -10.50 -7.85
CA LEU A 414 -17.35 -11.13 -7.28
C LEU A 414 -17.55 -12.64 -7.05
N GLU A 415 -18.56 -13.26 -7.68
CA GLU A 415 -18.93 -14.66 -7.43
C GLU A 415 -17.77 -15.64 -7.68
N GLU A 416 -16.98 -15.40 -8.75
CA GLU A 416 -15.80 -16.22 -9.07
C GLU A 416 -14.68 -16.19 -8.00
N TYR A 417 -14.76 -15.25 -7.05
CA TYR A 417 -13.81 -15.08 -5.95
C TYR A 417 -14.36 -15.50 -4.59
N LYS A 418 -15.62 -15.92 -4.52
CA LYS A 418 -16.23 -16.43 -3.28
C LYS A 418 -15.67 -17.81 -2.96
N SER A 419 -15.42 -18.07 -1.67
CA SER A 419 -15.22 -19.44 -1.18
C SER A 419 -16.50 -20.27 -1.43
N LYS A 420 -16.36 -21.58 -1.74
CA LYS A 420 -17.46 -22.50 -2.08
C LYS A 420 -18.74 -22.19 -1.29
N LYS A 421 -19.88 -22.14 -2.01
CA LYS A 421 -21.23 -21.97 -1.43
C LYS A 421 -21.37 -22.91 -0.24
N LYS A 422 -21.69 -22.36 0.93
CA LYS A 422 -22.21 -23.16 2.04
C LYS A 422 -23.52 -23.78 1.55
N GLU A 423 -23.77 -25.03 1.95
CA GLU A 423 -25.05 -25.71 1.74
C GLU A 423 -26.21 -24.81 2.18
N ASP A 424 -27.41 -25.00 1.60
CA ASP A 424 -28.60 -24.24 1.98
C ASP A 424 -28.84 -24.37 3.49
N ILE A 425 -28.56 -23.27 4.21
CA ILE A 425 -28.71 -23.23 5.66
C ILE A 425 -30.20 -23.08 5.96
N GLN A 426 -30.83 -24.14 6.43
CA GLN A 426 -32.20 -24.10 6.92
C GLN A 426 -32.23 -23.48 8.32
N LEU A 427 -33.00 -22.40 8.48
CA LEU A 427 -33.23 -21.79 9.79
C LEU A 427 -34.15 -22.69 10.62
N PRO A 428 -33.80 -22.97 11.89
CA PRO A 428 -34.73 -23.59 12.82
C PRO A 428 -35.96 -22.70 13.05
N ASP A 429 -37.15 -23.29 13.02
CA ASP A 429 -38.39 -22.62 13.42
C ASP A 429 -38.55 -22.74 14.94
N VAL A 430 -38.08 -21.72 15.67
CA VAL A 430 -38.15 -21.64 17.13
C VAL A 430 -38.59 -20.25 17.57
N LYS A 431 -39.26 -20.18 18.72
CA LYS A 431 -39.75 -18.95 19.36
C LYS A 431 -39.23 -18.83 20.78
N ILE A 432 -39.22 -17.60 21.27
CA ILE A 432 -38.93 -17.30 22.68
C ILE A 432 -39.96 -18.01 23.54
N GLY A 433 -39.50 -18.72 24.58
CA GLY A 433 -40.30 -19.53 25.48
C GLY A 433 -40.54 -20.97 25.02
N ASP A 434 -40.04 -21.38 23.85
CA ASP A 434 -40.13 -22.77 23.42
C ASP A 434 -39.24 -23.65 24.30
N PHE A 435 -39.82 -24.73 24.84
CA PHE A 435 -39.09 -25.78 25.53
C PHE A 435 -38.76 -26.91 24.56
N LEU A 436 -37.47 -27.07 24.24
CA LEU A 436 -36.99 -28.08 23.29
C LEU A 436 -36.35 -29.25 24.04
N TYR A 437 -36.62 -30.46 23.57
CA TYR A 437 -35.96 -31.67 24.08
C TYR A 437 -34.53 -31.75 23.57
N ILE A 438 -33.59 -32.02 24.47
CA ILE A 438 -32.18 -32.18 24.14
C ILE A 438 -31.94 -33.64 23.75
N GLU A 439 -31.59 -33.85 22.49
CA GLU A 439 -31.30 -35.18 21.93
C GLU A 439 -29.90 -35.67 22.33
N ASN A 440 -28.92 -34.75 22.38
CA ASN A 440 -27.54 -35.07 22.75
C ASN A 440 -26.87 -33.90 23.47
N LYS A 441 -25.99 -34.24 24.42
CA LYS A 441 -25.13 -33.29 25.16
C LYS A 441 -23.68 -33.72 25.03
N ASP A 442 -22.84 -32.83 24.53
CA ASP A 442 -21.42 -33.12 24.33
C ASP A 442 -20.52 -32.01 24.89
N ILE A 443 -19.30 -32.39 25.27
CA ILE A 443 -18.25 -31.43 25.63
C ILE A 443 -17.22 -31.47 24.52
N LYS A 444 -17.08 -30.36 23.80
CA LYS A 444 -16.00 -30.23 22.81
C LYS A 444 -14.76 -29.68 23.48
N GLU A 445 -13.72 -30.50 23.50
CA GLU A 445 -12.38 -30.05 23.80
C GLU A 445 -11.81 -29.28 22.59
N LYS A 446 -11.41 -28.04 22.81
CA LYS A 446 -10.85 -27.14 21.81
C LYS A 446 -9.53 -26.57 22.32
N TYR A 447 -8.73 -26.06 21.39
CA TYR A 447 -7.43 -25.47 21.70
C TYR A 447 -7.32 -24.10 21.05
N THR A 448 -6.68 -23.16 21.74
CA THR A 448 -6.27 -21.90 21.13
C THR A 448 -5.25 -22.18 20.01
N ASN A 449 -5.31 -21.37 18.95
CA ASN A 449 -4.40 -21.49 17.81
C ASN A 449 -3.40 -20.33 17.82
N PRO A 450 -2.13 -20.57 17.45
CA PRO A 450 -1.19 -19.48 17.29
C PRO A 450 -1.67 -18.53 16.18
N PRO A 451 -1.20 -17.27 16.18
CA PRO A 451 -1.43 -16.39 15.05
C PRO A 451 -0.87 -17.01 13.76
N LYS A 452 -1.38 -16.56 12.61
CA LYS A 452 -0.87 -17.04 11.31
C LYS A 452 0.37 -16.23 10.92
N HIS A 453 1.34 -16.90 10.30
CA HIS A 453 2.44 -16.22 9.62
C HIS A 453 1.89 -15.16 8.66
N PHE A 454 2.70 -14.13 8.41
CA PHE A 454 2.35 -13.17 7.38
C PHE A 454 2.36 -13.85 6.01
N THR A 455 1.27 -13.67 5.27
CA THR A 455 1.26 -13.72 3.80
C THR A 455 1.54 -12.32 3.26
N GLU A 456 1.81 -12.18 1.96
CA GLU A 456 1.95 -10.85 1.35
C GLU A 456 0.67 -10.00 1.46
N ASP A 457 -0.54 -10.58 1.40
CA ASP A 457 -1.78 -9.85 1.69
C ASP A 457 -1.74 -9.21 3.09
N THR A 458 -1.53 -10.06 4.10
CA THR A 458 -1.55 -9.62 5.49
C THR A 458 -0.37 -8.70 5.84
N LEU A 459 0.80 -8.89 5.22
CA LEU A 459 1.96 -8.01 5.43
C LEU A 459 1.72 -6.65 4.78
N LEU A 460 1.22 -6.59 3.53
CA LEU A 460 0.88 -5.33 2.88
C LEU A 460 -0.15 -4.55 3.69
N LYS A 461 -1.17 -5.24 4.24
CA LYS A 461 -2.12 -4.59 5.14
C LYS A 461 -1.45 -4.04 6.39
N ALA A 462 -0.57 -4.82 7.00
CA ALA A 462 0.14 -4.39 8.20
C ALA A 462 1.07 -3.20 7.90
N MET A 463 1.80 -3.22 6.79
CA MET A 463 2.63 -2.11 6.33
C MET A 463 1.82 -0.84 6.10
N GLU A 464 0.61 -0.92 5.53
CA GLU A 464 -0.28 0.23 5.31
C GLU A 464 -0.71 0.95 6.59
N ILE A 465 -0.85 0.20 7.70
CA ILE A 465 -1.32 0.73 8.98
C ILE A 465 -0.21 0.98 10.01
N ALA A 466 1.00 0.49 9.76
CA ALA A 466 2.08 0.49 10.73
C ALA A 466 2.51 1.91 11.12
N GLY A 467 2.50 2.21 12.43
CA GLY A 467 2.86 3.52 12.97
C GLY A 467 1.79 4.60 12.80
N ASN A 468 0.61 4.28 12.24
CA ASN A 468 -0.47 5.25 12.08
C ASN A 468 -1.09 5.69 13.42
N ASP A 469 -0.88 4.93 14.50
CA ASP A 469 -1.25 5.27 15.87
C ASP A 469 -0.49 6.50 16.40
N GLU A 470 0.70 6.78 15.86
CA GLU A 470 1.51 7.95 16.21
C GLU A 470 1.14 9.21 15.41
N LEU A 471 0.35 9.06 14.35
CA LEU A 471 -0.07 10.20 13.53
C LEU A 471 -1.08 11.04 14.32
N VAL A 472 -0.74 12.30 14.53
CA VAL A 472 -1.65 13.27 15.16
C VAL A 472 -2.91 13.39 14.29
N LYS A 473 -4.08 13.28 14.91
CA LYS A 473 -5.37 13.47 14.25
C LYS A 473 -5.35 14.82 13.51
N ASP A 474 -5.82 14.82 12.27
CA ASP A 474 -5.88 16.01 11.39
C ASP A 474 -4.55 16.52 10.80
N VAL A 475 -3.42 15.84 11.06
CA VAL A 475 -2.20 16.09 10.28
C VAL A 475 -2.27 15.34 8.95
N GLU A 476 -2.44 16.09 7.87
CA GLU A 476 -2.31 15.55 6.53
C GLU A 476 -0.83 15.22 6.26
N VAL A 477 -0.53 13.92 6.26
CA VAL A 477 0.74 13.34 5.82
C VAL A 477 0.57 12.76 4.41
N GLU A 478 1.54 13.05 3.54
CA GLU A 478 1.57 12.52 2.16
C GLU A 478 1.63 10.98 2.16
N ARG A 479 2.23 10.36 3.19
CA ARG A 479 2.44 8.90 3.25
C ARG A 479 2.06 8.38 4.63
N LYS A 480 1.22 7.33 4.64
CA LYS A 480 0.83 6.57 5.83
C LYS A 480 1.40 5.15 5.75
N GLY A 481 1.77 4.61 6.90
CA GLY A 481 2.39 3.28 6.98
C GLY A 481 3.86 3.24 6.50
N LEU A 482 4.36 2.03 6.35
CA LEU A 482 5.69 1.71 5.85
C LEU A 482 5.71 1.66 4.32
N GLY A 483 6.50 2.55 3.72
CA GLY A 483 6.67 2.64 2.27
C GLY A 483 5.43 3.14 1.53
N THR A 484 5.58 3.37 0.22
CA THR A 484 4.47 3.74 -0.67
C THR A 484 3.93 2.48 -1.35
N PRO A 485 2.71 2.52 -1.90
CA PRO A 485 2.22 1.40 -2.70
C PRO A 485 3.18 0.98 -3.82
N ALA A 486 3.89 1.95 -4.43
CA ALA A 486 4.89 1.67 -5.47
C ALA A 486 6.17 0.98 -4.95
N THR A 487 6.55 1.17 -3.69
CA THR A 487 7.82 0.65 -3.13
C THR A 487 7.67 -0.61 -2.27
N ARG A 488 6.49 -0.87 -1.69
CA ARG A 488 6.26 -2.03 -0.80
C ARG A 488 6.65 -3.37 -1.43
N ALA A 489 6.25 -3.60 -2.69
CA ALA A 489 6.64 -4.81 -3.41
C ALA A 489 8.16 -4.96 -3.53
N GLY A 490 8.86 -3.87 -3.88
CA GLY A 490 10.32 -3.87 -3.98
C GLY A 490 11.01 -4.12 -2.64
N ILE A 491 10.45 -3.60 -1.54
CA ILE A 491 10.97 -3.85 -0.19
C ILE A 491 10.87 -5.34 0.16
N ILE A 492 9.73 -5.99 -0.08
CA ILE A 492 9.54 -7.43 0.19
C ILE A 492 10.52 -8.26 -0.64
N GLU A 493 10.64 -7.99 -1.95
CA GLU A 493 11.61 -8.70 -2.80
C GLU A 493 13.05 -8.47 -2.35
N ASN A 494 13.39 -7.27 -1.88
CA ASN A 494 14.74 -6.96 -1.39
C ASN A 494 15.07 -7.70 -0.08
N LEU A 495 14.10 -7.85 0.83
CA LEU A 495 14.26 -8.67 2.04
C LEU A 495 14.50 -10.14 1.70
N ILE A 496 13.83 -10.65 0.66
CA ILE A 496 14.02 -12.02 0.16
C ILE A 496 15.38 -12.16 -0.51
N TYR A 497 15.73 -11.24 -1.42
CA TYR A 497 17.00 -11.23 -2.14
C TYR A 497 18.21 -11.18 -1.21
N LYS A 498 18.13 -10.40 -0.12
CA LYS A 498 19.18 -10.32 0.91
C LYS A 498 19.20 -11.52 1.87
N GLY A 499 18.24 -12.44 1.73
CA GLY A 499 18.13 -13.64 2.55
C GLY A 499 17.65 -13.38 3.98
N TYR A 500 16.97 -12.26 4.26
CA TYR A 500 16.39 -12.01 5.59
C TYR A 500 15.07 -12.74 5.83
N ILE A 501 14.31 -12.95 4.77
CA ILE A 501 13.06 -13.72 4.80
C ILE A 501 13.02 -14.68 3.61
N LYS A 502 12.15 -15.69 3.67
CA LYS A 502 11.88 -16.62 2.57
C LYS A 502 10.37 -16.78 2.39
N ARG A 503 9.96 -17.13 1.15
CA ARG A 503 8.61 -17.59 0.86
C ARG A 503 8.52 -19.09 1.13
N GLU A 504 7.62 -19.50 2.00
CA GLU A 504 7.27 -20.89 2.24
C GLU A 504 5.79 -21.08 1.93
N LYS A 505 5.50 -21.62 0.73
CA LYS A 505 4.18 -21.54 0.10
C LYS A 505 3.72 -20.06 0.03
N LYS A 506 2.62 -19.69 0.68
CA LYS A 506 2.11 -18.30 0.75
C LYS A 506 2.67 -17.50 1.94
N ASN A 507 3.39 -18.15 2.85
CA ASN A 507 3.87 -17.53 4.09
C ASN A 507 5.24 -16.88 3.85
N LEU A 508 5.46 -15.75 4.50
CA LEU A 508 6.74 -15.08 4.65
C LEU A 508 7.29 -15.42 6.03
N ILE A 509 8.45 -16.06 6.04
CA ILE A 509 9.09 -16.55 7.27
C ILE A 509 10.48 -15.93 7.35
N SER A 510 10.85 -15.45 8.53
CA SER A 510 12.18 -14.94 8.83
C SER A 510 13.24 -16.04 8.74
N THR A 511 14.41 -15.69 8.24
CA THR A 511 15.59 -16.57 8.27
C THR A 511 16.39 -16.31 9.54
N ARG A 512 17.39 -17.16 9.84
CA ARG A 512 18.35 -16.90 10.91
C ARG A 512 19.05 -15.54 10.73
N LYS A 513 19.39 -15.18 9.49
CA LYS A 513 20.02 -13.89 9.16
C LYS A 513 19.08 -12.72 9.44
N GLY A 514 17.80 -12.85 9.10
CA GLY A 514 16.79 -11.83 9.40
C GLY A 514 16.55 -11.63 10.90
N LEU A 515 16.41 -12.74 11.63
CA LEU A 515 16.30 -12.73 13.10
C LEU A 515 17.52 -12.04 13.74
N ASN A 516 18.73 -12.46 13.37
CA ASN A 516 19.96 -11.87 13.92
C ASN A 516 20.01 -10.35 13.69
N LEU A 517 19.64 -9.87 12.50
CA LEU A 517 19.61 -8.42 12.22
C LEU A 517 18.63 -7.68 13.15
N VAL A 518 17.41 -8.21 13.32
CA VAL A 518 16.39 -7.60 14.18
C VAL A 518 16.82 -7.61 15.65
N THR A 519 17.56 -8.63 16.08
CA THR A 519 18.11 -8.72 17.45
C THR A 519 19.18 -7.65 17.70
N ILE A 520 20.06 -7.38 16.74
CA ILE A 520 21.23 -6.48 16.94
C ILE A 520 20.94 -5.00 16.63
N VAL A 521 19.98 -4.72 15.74
CA VAL A 521 19.62 -3.35 15.36
C VAL A 521 18.91 -2.66 16.52
N ILE A 522 19.29 -1.40 16.80
CA ILE A 522 18.63 -0.57 17.81
C ILE A 522 17.13 -0.40 17.52
N ASP A 523 16.35 -0.25 18.57
CA ASP A 523 14.89 -0.27 18.51
C ASP A 523 14.32 0.84 17.62
N GLU A 524 14.97 1.99 17.61
CA GLU A 524 14.58 3.16 16.82
C GLU A 524 14.57 2.86 15.32
N PHE A 525 15.58 2.19 14.77
CA PHE A 525 15.68 1.89 13.33
C PHE A 525 14.86 0.67 12.88
N LYS A 526 14.34 -0.13 13.81
CA LYS A 526 13.42 -1.24 13.51
C LYS A 526 11.97 -0.94 13.92
N SER A 527 11.68 0.27 14.41
CA SER A 527 10.34 0.69 14.80
C SER A 527 9.56 1.35 13.65
N PRO A 528 8.35 0.87 13.34
CA PRO A 528 7.46 1.57 12.42
C PRO A 528 7.04 2.96 12.92
N LYS A 529 7.04 3.17 14.24
CA LYS A 529 6.70 4.45 14.88
C LYS A 529 7.70 5.54 14.51
N THR A 530 8.99 5.23 14.52
CA THR A 530 10.05 6.15 14.08
C THR A 530 9.84 6.58 12.63
N THR A 531 9.47 5.63 11.76
CA THR A 531 9.17 5.94 10.36
C THR A 531 7.99 6.90 10.21
N ALA A 532 6.91 6.69 10.98
CA ALA A 532 5.74 7.58 10.97
C ALA A 532 6.09 9.00 11.47
N LYS A 533 6.87 9.10 12.56
CA LYS A 533 7.37 10.40 13.08
C LYS A 533 8.19 11.15 12.04
N TRP A 534 9.04 10.45 11.29
CA TRP A 534 9.79 11.07 10.19
C TRP A 534 8.87 11.58 9.08
N GLU A 535 7.84 10.82 8.67
CA GLU A 535 6.91 11.31 7.63
C GLU A 535 6.10 12.54 8.10
N MET A 536 5.78 12.65 9.39
CA MET A 536 5.16 13.86 9.95
C MET A 536 6.08 15.07 9.83
N ARG A 537 7.33 14.96 10.28
CA ARG A 537 8.33 16.04 10.18
C ARG A 537 8.62 16.42 8.74
N LEU A 538 8.70 15.45 7.84
CA LEU A 538 8.83 15.70 6.41
C LEU A 538 7.60 16.44 5.83
N SER A 539 6.40 16.21 6.36
CA SER A 539 5.20 16.99 6.00
C SER A 539 5.30 18.43 6.52
N ASP A 540 5.81 18.62 7.74
CA ASP A 540 6.03 19.95 8.31
C ASP A 540 7.10 20.74 7.53
N ILE A 541 8.19 20.09 7.09
CA ILE A 541 9.16 20.69 6.17
C ILE A 541 8.50 21.09 4.86
N ALA A 542 7.67 20.22 4.25
CA ALA A 542 6.97 20.52 3.01
C ALA A 542 6.01 21.73 3.14
N LYS A 543 5.44 21.93 4.33
CA LYS A 543 4.56 23.06 4.68
C LYS A 543 5.32 24.30 5.17
N GLY A 544 6.65 24.24 5.27
CA GLY A 544 7.49 25.33 5.79
C GLY A 544 7.36 25.57 7.29
N LYS A 545 6.88 24.58 8.06
CA LYS A 545 6.74 24.64 9.52
C LYS A 545 8.00 24.18 10.27
N GLU A 546 8.87 23.43 9.61
CA GLU A 546 10.13 22.91 10.16
C GLU A 546 11.25 23.10 9.14
N TYR A 547 12.47 23.40 9.62
CA TYR A 547 13.67 23.44 8.78
C TYR A 547 14.28 22.05 8.64
N LYS A 548 14.68 21.67 7.42
CA LYS A 548 15.29 20.36 7.14
C LYS A 548 16.56 20.11 7.96
N GLU A 549 17.31 21.15 8.29
CA GLU A 549 18.55 21.08 9.05
C GLU A 549 18.32 20.53 10.45
N ASN A 550 17.22 20.93 11.11
CA ASN A 550 16.87 20.43 12.44
C ASN A 550 16.52 18.94 12.39
N PHE A 551 15.72 18.54 11.40
CA PHE A 551 15.36 17.14 11.16
C PHE A 551 16.59 16.27 10.90
N LEU A 552 17.51 16.72 10.05
CA LEU A 552 18.72 15.96 9.72
C LEU A 552 19.69 15.88 10.90
N LYS A 553 19.84 16.96 11.67
CA LYS A 553 20.73 17.00 12.82
C LYS A 553 20.36 15.96 13.88
N GLU A 554 19.08 15.80 14.19
CA GLU A 554 18.65 14.77 15.15
C GLU A 554 18.98 13.35 14.68
N ILE A 555 18.90 13.10 13.38
CA ILE A 555 19.24 11.80 12.78
C ILE A 555 20.76 11.57 12.81
N GLU A 556 21.54 12.61 12.55
CA GLU A 556 23.00 12.59 12.68
C GLU A 556 23.40 12.26 14.13
N GLU A 557 22.81 12.96 15.11
CA GLU A 557 23.04 12.70 16.55
C GLU A 557 22.64 11.27 16.95
N GLU A 558 21.52 10.74 16.44
CA GLU A 558 21.10 9.36 16.69
C GLU A 558 22.09 8.34 16.13
N ILE A 559 22.60 8.57 14.92
CA ILE A 559 23.62 7.73 14.27
C ILE A 559 24.94 7.79 15.06
N GLU A 560 25.39 8.99 15.43
CA GLU A 560 26.59 9.20 16.25
C GLU A 560 26.50 8.46 17.59
N ASN A 561 25.37 8.63 18.30
CA ASN A 561 25.11 7.94 19.57
C ASN A 561 25.08 6.41 19.41
N THR A 562 24.55 5.92 18.29
CA THR A 562 24.50 4.48 18.00
C THR A 562 25.89 3.91 17.78
N ILE A 563 26.70 4.56 16.96
CA ILE A 563 28.05 4.10 16.63
C ILE A 563 28.98 4.27 17.85
N GLY A 564 28.84 5.38 18.60
CA GLY A 564 29.62 5.69 19.79
C GLY A 564 29.57 4.60 20.88
N LYS A 565 28.50 3.79 20.92
CA LYS A 565 28.41 2.62 21.83
C LYS A 565 29.44 1.53 21.54
N TYR A 566 30.02 1.51 20.34
CA TYR A 566 30.94 0.47 19.86
C TYR A 566 32.40 0.93 19.75
N TYR A 567 32.69 2.22 19.95
CA TYR A 567 34.06 2.69 20.18
C TYR A 567 34.33 2.69 21.69
N LYS A 568 34.98 1.64 22.18
CA LYS A 568 35.54 1.58 23.53
C LYS A 568 37.00 1.19 23.47
#